data_AF-A0A2D6FMP4-F1
#
_entry.id   AF-A0A2D6FMP4-F1
#
_cell.length_a   1.000
_cell.length_b   1.000
_cell.length_c   1.000
_cell.angle_alpha   90.00
_cell.angle_beta   90.00
_cell.angle_gamma   90.00
#
_symmetry.space_group_name_H-M   'P 1'
#
loop_
_entity.id
_entity.type
_entity.pdbx_description
1 polymer ?
#
loop_
_entity_poly.entity_id
_entity_poly.type
_entity_poly.pdbx_seq_one_letter_code
_entity_poly.pdbx_strand_id
1 'polypeptide(L)'
;MLKLTKNQRRGKRNRQRGAELQRQVVRLAKEYKLEAYNRDRGGAQHEKGDIQIHNGYWGCKRRSKIANWLYPEKEELGVFFREDRGRMLVSVEPDFLLELMSLALNKLEQS
;
A
#
# COMPACT_ATOMS: atom_id res chain seq x y z
N MET A 1 3.41 -29.98 23.47
CA MET A 1 3.09 -28.78 22.65
C MET A 1 4.05 -27.66 23.03
N LEU A 2 5.03 -27.31 22.17
CA LEU A 2 6.03 -26.28 22.48
C LEU A 2 5.36 -24.89 22.56
N LYS A 3 5.40 -24.24 23.73
CA LYS A 3 4.88 -22.88 23.93
C LYS A 3 5.79 -21.89 23.22
N LEU A 4 5.26 -21.17 22.23
CA LEU A 4 5.96 -20.07 21.54
C LEU A 4 6.42 -18.99 22.54
N THR A 5 7.65 -18.52 22.38
CA THR A 5 8.23 -17.43 23.18
C THR A 5 7.54 -16.09 22.90
N LYS A 6 7.63 -15.12 23.83
CA LYS A 6 7.07 -13.76 23.64
C LYS A 6 7.52 -13.12 22.32
N ASN A 7 8.80 -13.30 21.95
CA ASN A 7 9.36 -12.74 20.71
C ASN A 7 8.79 -13.41 19.46
N GLN A 8 8.61 -14.73 19.48
CA GLN A 8 7.98 -15.46 18.37
C GLN A 8 6.52 -15.03 18.15
N ARG A 9 5.76 -14.83 19.25
CA ARG A 9 4.37 -14.32 19.18
C ARG A 9 4.31 -12.90 18.60
N ARG A 10 5.23 -12.02 19.00
CA ARG A 10 5.33 -10.64 18.49
C ARG A 10 5.63 -10.62 16.98
N GLY A 11 6.57 -11.45 16.52
CA GLY A 11 6.86 -11.60 15.10
C GLY A 11 5.68 -12.15 14.30
N LYS A 12 4.91 -13.09 14.85
CA LYS A 12 3.66 -13.59 14.25
C LYS A 12 2.61 -12.48 14.12
N ARG A 13 2.42 -11.67 15.16
CA ARG A 13 1.45 -10.56 15.15
C ARG A 13 1.83 -9.48 14.13
N ASN A 14 3.10 -9.11 14.04
CA ASN A 14 3.53 -8.12 13.04
C ASN A 14 3.30 -8.60 11.61
N ARG A 15 3.56 -9.88 11.32
CA ARG A 15 3.23 -10.50 10.02
C ARG A 15 1.73 -10.46 9.72
N GLN A 16 0.90 -10.82 10.71
CA GLN A 16 -0.56 -10.71 10.57
C GLN A 16 -1.01 -9.28 10.26
N ARG A 17 -0.46 -8.29 10.95
CA ARG A 17 -0.77 -6.87 10.73
C ARG A 17 -0.33 -6.34 9.37
N GLY A 18 0.71 -6.91 8.78
CA GLY A 18 1.12 -6.64 7.40
C GLY A 18 0.09 -7.20 6.41
N ALA A 19 -0.30 -8.46 6.59
CA ALA A 19 -1.35 -9.07 5.76
C ALA A 19 -2.73 -8.38 5.92
N GLU A 20 -3.05 -7.87 7.11
CA GLU A 20 -4.23 -7.03 7.33
C GLU A 20 -4.20 -5.75 6.47
N LEU A 21 -3.06 -5.06 6.39
CA LEU A 21 -2.90 -3.87 5.54
C LEU A 21 -3.04 -4.21 4.05
N GLN A 22 -2.40 -5.29 3.58
CA GLN A 22 -2.53 -5.74 2.19
C GLN A 22 -4.01 -6.00 1.83
N ARG A 23 -4.73 -6.74 2.68
CA ARG A 23 -6.18 -6.99 2.51
C ARG A 23 -7.00 -5.71 2.50
N GLN A 24 -6.68 -4.75 3.38
CA GLN A 24 -7.38 -3.47 3.44
C GLN A 24 -7.23 -2.69 2.13
N VAL A 25 -6.01 -2.58 1.60
CA VAL A 25 -5.76 -1.84 0.34
C VAL A 25 -6.44 -2.53 -0.84
N VAL A 26 -6.38 -3.87 -0.93
CA VAL A 26 -7.08 -4.62 -1.99
C VAL A 26 -8.60 -4.43 -1.90
N ARG A 27 -9.17 -4.42 -0.69
CA ARG A 27 -10.60 -4.16 -0.51
C ARG A 27 -10.96 -2.76 -0.98
N LEU A 28 -10.19 -1.76 -0.55
CA LEU A 28 -10.42 -0.37 -0.92
C LEU A 28 -10.36 -0.17 -2.43
N ALA A 29 -9.35 -0.71 -3.11
CA ALA A 29 -9.24 -0.63 -4.57
C ALA A 29 -10.47 -1.21 -5.29
N LYS A 30 -11.03 -2.31 -4.76
CA LYS A 30 -12.25 -2.93 -5.31
C LYS A 30 -13.50 -2.07 -5.11
N GLU A 31 -13.57 -1.23 -4.07
CA GLU A 31 -14.66 -0.27 -3.89
C GLU A 31 -14.68 0.77 -5.04
N TYR A 32 -13.50 1.10 -5.57
CA TYR A 32 -13.32 1.93 -6.77
C TYR A 32 -13.41 1.15 -8.09
N LYS A 33 -13.93 -0.08 -8.06
CA LYS A 33 -14.08 -1.00 -9.21
C LYS A 33 -12.76 -1.35 -9.92
N LEU A 34 -11.63 -1.23 -9.24
CA LEU A 34 -10.33 -1.62 -9.78
C LEU A 34 -10.08 -3.12 -9.59
N GLU A 35 -9.47 -3.76 -10.59
CA GLU A 35 -8.93 -5.11 -10.42
C GLU A 35 -7.79 -5.09 -9.41
N ALA A 36 -7.87 -5.89 -8.35
CA ALA A 36 -6.83 -5.92 -7.31
C ALA A 36 -6.69 -7.28 -6.63
N TYR A 37 -5.44 -7.66 -6.34
CA TYR A 37 -5.08 -8.98 -5.79
C TYR A 37 -3.93 -8.88 -4.79
N ASN A 38 -4.01 -9.68 -3.72
CA ASN A 38 -2.87 -9.90 -2.84
C ASN A 38 -1.85 -10.81 -3.53
N ARG A 39 -0.57 -10.48 -3.37
CA ARG A 39 0.53 -11.25 -3.97
C ARG A 39 1.39 -12.00 -2.96
N ASP A 40 1.34 -11.64 -1.68
CA ASP A 40 2.04 -12.36 -0.63
C ASP A 40 1.39 -13.73 -0.36
N ARG A 41 2.04 -14.80 -0.84
CA ARG A 41 1.63 -16.21 -0.66
C ARG A 41 2.38 -16.93 0.47
N GLY A 42 2.70 -16.25 1.58
CA GLY A 42 3.15 -16.94 2.79
C GLY A 42 4.62 -16.70 3.16
N GLY A 43 5.10 -15.48 2.99
CA GLY A 43 6.37 -15.05 3.58
C GLY A 43 7.62 -15.29 2.74
N ALA A 44 7.47 -15.74 1.49
CA ALA A 44 8.53 -15.62 0.49
C ALA A 44 8.62 -14.16 0.03
N GLN A 45 9.82 -13.59 0.00
CA GLN A 45 10.06 -12.31 -0.69
C GLN A 45 9.80 -12.55 -2.18
N HIS A 46 8.70 -12.00 -2.69
CA HIS A 46 8.43 -11.98 -4.12
C HIS A 46 9.27 -10.86 -4.77
N GLU A 47 9.73 -11.07 -6.00
CA GLU A 47 10.49 -10.06 -6.75
C GLU A 47 9.67 -8.80 -7.09
N LYS A 48 8.35 -8.87 -6.94
CA LYS A 48 7.38 -7.82 -7.26
C LYS A 48 6.65 -7.35 -5.98
N GLY A 49 5.78 -6.34 -6.11
CA GLY A 49 5.05 -5.74 -4.97
C GLY A 49 4.19 -6.71 -4.14
N ASP A 50 3.85 -6.27 -2.93
CA ASP A 50 3.02 -6.99 -1.93
C ASP A 50 1.58 -7.20 -2.44
N ILE A 51 1.06 -6.25 -3.24
CA ILE A 51 -0.23 -6.32 -3.90
C ILE A 51 -0.11 -5.89 -5.37
N GLN A 52 -1.14 -6.20 -6.15
CA GLN A 52 -1.31 -5.71 -7.51
C GLN A 52 -2.66 -5.00 -7.62
N ILE A 53 -2.65 -3.83 -8.26
CA ILE A 53 -3.85 -3.08 -8.64
C ILE A 53 -3.72 -2.81 -10.14
N HIS A 54 -4.63 -3.37 -10.94
CA HIS A 54 -4.54 -3.45 -12.38
C HIS A 54 -3.16 -4.00 -12.82
N ASN A 55 -2.45 -3.30 -13.69
CA ASN A 55 -1.11 -3.68 -14.15
C ASN A 55 0.03 -3.17 -13.23
N GLY A 56 -0.29 -2.44 -12.16
CA GLY A 56 0.68 -1.86 -11.23
C GLY A 56 0.96 -2.73 -10.00
N TYR A 57 2.23 -2.74 -9.56
CA TYR A 57 2.66 -3.46 -8.35
C TYR A 57 2.97 -2.49 -7.21
N TRP A 58 2.45 -2.78 -6.03
CA TRP A 58 2.52 -1.88 -4.88
C TRP A 58 3.05 -2.58 -3.64
N GLY A 59 3.89 -1.88 -2.88
CA GLY A 59 4.37 -2.34 -1.59
C GLY A 59 3.46 -1.87 -0.44
N CYS A 60 3.17 -2.73 0.52
CA CYS A 60 2.40 -2.40 1.72
C CYS A 60 3.34 -2.37 2.93
N LYS A 61 3.70 -1.16 3.37
CA LYS A 61 4.63 -0.98 4.51
C LYS A 61 3.91 -0.43 5.72
N ARG A 62 3.78 -1.26 6.75
CA ARG A 62 3.32 -0.82 8.07
C ARG A 62 4.51 -0.38 8.92
N ARG A 63 4.42 0.80 9.53
CA ARG A 63 5.40 1.34 10.48
C ARG A 63 4.69 1.78 11.76
N SER A 64 5.41 1.79 12.88
CA SER A 64 4.88 2.32 14.15
C SER A 64 4.85 3.84 14.17
N LYS A 65 5.78 4.48 13.45
CA LYS A 65 5.85 5.92 13.21
C LYS A 65 6.21 6.15 11.74
N ILE A 66 5.55 7.11 11.13
CA ILE A 66 5.85 7.64 9.80
C ILE A 66 6.38 9.06 10.04
N ALA A 67 7.26 9.56 9.17
CA ALA A 67 7.77 10.92 9.30
C ALA A 67 6.64 11.94 9.06
N ASN A 68 6.52 12.95 9.92
CA ASN A 68 5.41 13.90 9.88
C ASN A 68 5.31 14.67 8.55
N TRP A 69 6.46 14.98 7.94
CA TRP A 69 6.53 15.69 6.66
C TRP A 69 5.95 14.91 5.47
N LEU A 70 5.62 13.61 5.65
CA LEU A 70 4.91 12.83 4.62
C LEU A 70 3.39 13.02 4.68
N TYR A 71 2.85 13.70 5.69
CA TYR A 71 1.43 13.99 5.80
C TYR A 71 1.15 15.40 5.28
N PRO A 72 0.01 15.63 4.61
CA PRO A 72 -0.52 16.98 4.42
C PRO A 72 -0.62 17.70 5.77
N GLU A 73 -0.20 18.97 5.83
CA GLU A 73 -0.19 19.74 7.09
C GLU A 73 -1.33 20.78 7.14
N LYS A 74 -1.86 21.17 5.98
CA LYS A 74 -2.93 22.16 5.82
C LYS A 74 -4.03 21.56 4.93
N GLU A 75 -4.44 22.30 3.91
CA GLU A 75 -5.47 21.90 2.94
C GLU A 75 -4.87 21.18 1.72
N GLU A 76 -3.63 20.68 1.81
CA GLU A 76 -3.04 19.93 0.70
C GLU A 76 -3.70 18.54 0.53
N LEU A 77 -3.85 18.10 -0.72
CA LEU A 77 -4.31 16.74 -1.04
C LEU A 77 -3.21 15.68 -0.87
N GLY A 78 -1.96 16.11 -0.81
CA GLY A 78 -0.78 15.25 -0.74
C GLY A 78 0.51 16.05 -0.63
N VAL A 79 1.61 15.36 -0.41
CA VAL A 79 2.95 15.96 -0.29
C VAL A 79 3.87 15.40 -1.35
N PHE A 80 4.41 16.28 -2.20
CA PHE A 80 5.50 15.93 -3.11
C PHE A 80 6.84 16.10 -2.39
N PHE A 81 7.73 15.14 -2.56
CA PHE A 81 9.04 15.16 -1.94
C PHE A 81 10.11 14.53 -2.83
N ARG A 82 11.36 14.92 -2.62
CA ARG A 82 12.50 14.46 -3.41
C ARG A 82 13.76 14.58 -2.57
N GLU A 83 14.58 13.52 -2.55
CA GLU A 83 15.95 13.58 -2.02
C GLU A 83 16.89 14.28 -3.02
N ASP A 84 18.03 14.81 -2.56
CA ASP A 84 18.96 15.46 -3.48
C ASP A 84 19.39 14.52 -4.62
N ARG A 85 19.26 14.99 -5.87
CA ARG A 85 19.48 14.22 -7.11
C ARG A 85 18.70 12.91 -7.25
N GLY A 86 17.73 12.64 -6.39
CA GLY A 86 16.90 11.44 -6.45
C GLY A 86 15.60 11.63 -7.24
N ARG A 87 14.75 10.62 -7.16
CA ARG A 87 13.43 10.64 -7.81
C ARG A 87 12.43 11.41 -6.95
N MET A 88 11.56 12.15 -7.62
CA MET A 88 10.40 12.75 -6.96
C MET A 88 9.37 11.67 -6.66
N LEU A 89 8.82 11.72 -5.46
CA LEU A 89 7.76 10.86 -4.97
C LEU A 89 6.64 11.72 -4.40
N VAL A 90 5.49 11.10 -4.16
CA VAL A 90 4.33 11.77 -3.59
C VAL A 90 3.64 10.86 -2.57
N SER A 91 3.18 11.45 -1.48
CA SER A 91 2.20 10.84 -0.58
C SER A 91 0.84 11.50 -0.82
N VAL A 92 -0.19 10.68 -0.90
CA VAL A 92 -1.59 11.11 -1.06
C VAL A 92 -2.45 10.15 -0.26
N GLU A 93 -3.65 10.59 0.11
CA GLU A 93 -4.64 9.70 0.70
C GLU A 93 -5.02 8.58 -0.28
N PRO A 94 -5.23 7.34 0.19
CA PRO A 94 -5.54 6.20 -0.68
C PRO A 94 -6.77 6.42 -1.55
N ASP A 95 -7.82 7.02 -1.01
CA ASP A 95 -9.09 7.26 -1.71
C ASP A 95 -8.88 8.13 -2.95
N PHE A 96 -8.14 9.24 -2.79
CA PHE A 96 -7.81 10.14 -3.89
C PHE A 96 -7.02 9.43 -5.00
N LEU A 97 -6.01 8.63 -4.62
CA LEU A 97 -5.23 7.88 -5.59
C LEU A 97 -6.08 6.86 -6.36
N LEU A 98 -6.91 6.09 -5.65
CA LEU A 98 -7.71 5.02 -6.26
C LEU A 98 -8.82 5.59 -7.14
N GLU A 99 -9.42 6.71 -6.76
CA GLU A 99 -10.37 7.44 -7.60
C GLU A 99 -9.72 7.89 -8.91
N LEU A 100 -8.57 8.55 -8.84
CA LEU A 100 -7.82 8.98 -10.02
C LEU A 100 -7.44 7.81 -10.93
N MET A 101 -7.00 6.68 -10.35
CA MET A 101 -6.70 5.47 -11.12
C MET A 101 -7.94 4.93 -11.84
N SER A 102 -9.08 4.87 -11.15
CA SER A 102 -10.35 4.40 -11.72
C SER A 102 -10.79 5.29 -12.89
N LEU A 103 -10.78 6.61 -12.69
CA LEU A 103 -11.12 7.58 -13.75
C LEU A 103 -10.19 7.48 -14.96
N ALA A 104 -8.88 7.37 -14.72
CA ALA A 104 -7.89 7.27 -15.79
C ALA A 104 -8.08 5.99 -16.63
N LEU A 105 -8.33 4.85 -15.99
CA LEU A 105 -8.55 3.58 -16.70
C LEU A 105 -9.85 3.58 -17.50
N ASN A 106 -10.94 4.07 -16.92
CA ASN A 106 -12.22 4.19 -17.64
C ASN A 106 -12.10 5.07 -18.90
N LYS A 107 -11.30 6.14 -18.83
CA LYS A 107 -11.06 7.01 -19.99
C LYS A 107 -10.26 6.32 -21.09
N LEU A 108 -9.26 5.51 -20.72
CA LEU A 108 -8.46 4.75 -21.67
C LEU A 108 -9.26 3.64 -22.36
N GLU A 109 -10.22 3.02 -21.68
CA GLU A 109 -11.10 2.01 -22.28
C GLU A 109 -12.14 2.60 -23.25
N GLN A 110 -12.44 3.90 -23.14
CA GLN A 110 -13.37 4.62 -24.01
C GLN A 110 -12.70 5.30 -25.20
N SER A 111 -11.36 5.29 -25.27
CA SER A 111 -10.56 5.92 -26.34
C SER A 111 -10.10 4.88 -27.35
#